data_AF-A0A5E4FZY6-F1
#
_entry.id   AF-A0A5E4FZY6-F1
#
_cell.length_a   1.000
_cell.length_b   1.000
_cell.length_c   1.000
_cell.angle_alpha   90.00
_cell.angle_beta   90.00
_cell.angle_gamma   90.00
#
_symmetry.space_group_name_H-M   'P 1'
#
loop_
_entity.id
_entity.type
_entity.pdbx_description
1 polymer ?
#
loop_
_entity_poly.entity_id
_entity_poly.type
_entity_poly.pdbx_seq_one_letter_code
_entity_poly.pdbx_strand_id
1 'polypeptide(L)'
;MYSNFKEQAIEYVKQAVQEDNAGNFAKAFPLYMNALEYFKTHLKYEKNPKIKEAITQKFTEYLRRAEEIRAVLDDGGPGPASNGDAAVATRPKTKPKDGEGGDGEDPEQAKLRAGLNSAIIREKPNVKWNDVAGLESAKQALQEAVILPVKFPQFFT
;
A
#
# COMPACT_ATOMS: atom_id res chain seq x y z
N MET A 1 -2.59 36.89 10.06
CA MET A 1 -1.34 36.10 10.11
C MET A 1 -1.52 34.88 9.25
N TYR A 2 -0.69 34.67 8.22
CA TYR A 2 -0.48 33.31 7.73
C TYR A 2 0.43 32.63 8.76
N SER A 3 -0.14 31.79 9.62
CA SER A 3 0.69 30.86 10.40
C SER A 3 1.54 30.08 9.42
N ASN A 4 2.84 30.01 9.66
CA ASN A 4 3.78 29.54 8.64
C ASN A 4 3.79 28.01 8.59
N PHE A 5 2.68 27.43 8.09
CA PHE A 5 2.43 26.00 8.07
C PHE A 5 3.56 25.21 7.38
N LYS A 6 4.28 25.84 6.44
CA LYS A 6 5.47 25.27 5.80
C LYS A 6 6.62 25.10 6.80
N GLU A 7 6.89 26.08 7.66
CA GLU A 7 7.93 25.99 8.70
C GLU A 7 7.56 24.94 9.75
N GLN A 8 6.29 24.90 10.18
CA GLN A 8 5.80 23.87 11.09
C GLN A 8 5.93 22.46 10.48
N ALA A 9 5.55 22.27 9.22
CA ALA A 9 5.75 21.01 8.52
C ALA A 9 7.24 20.59 8.49
N ILE A 10 8.15 21.53 8.20
CA ILE A 10 9.60 21.29 8.17
C ILE A 10 10.13 20.91 9.56
N GLU A 11 9.61 21.51 10.64
CA GLU A 11 9.99 21.14 12.01
C GLU A 11 9.58 19.70 12.35
N TYR A 12 8.32 19.33 12.07
CA TYR A 12 7.86 17.95 12.24
C TYR A 12 8.63 16.95 11.38
N VAL A 13 8.96 17.28 10.12
CA VAL A 13 9.83 16.44 9.26
C VAL A 13 11.20 16.21 9.89
N LYS A 14 11.84 17.26 10.43
CA LYS A 14 13.17 17.13 11.06
C LYS A 14 13.14 16.16 12.24
N GLN A 15 12.12 16.28 13.10
CA GLN A 15 11.93 15.39 14.24
C GLN A 15 11.59 13.97 13.78
N ALA A 16 10.70 13.82 12.78
CA ALA A 16 10.32 12.52 12.21
C ALA A 16 11.53 11.78 11.65
N VAL A 17 12.34 12.43 10.80
CA VAL A 17 13.57 11.87 10.20
C VAL A 17 14.61 11.53 11.27
N GLN A 18 14.71 12.32 12.34
CA GLN A 18 15.63 12.02 13.45
C GLN A 18 15.22 10.75 14.20
N GLU A 19 13.93 10.58 14.52
CA GLU A 19 13.42 9.38 15.19
C GLU A 19 13.42 8.15 14.24
N ASP A 20 13.16 8.35 12.95
CA ASP A 20 13.21 7.33 11.89
C ASP A 20 14.64 6.76 11.74
N ASN A 21 15.64 7.64 11.62
CA ASN A 21 17.05 7.26 11.58
C ASN A 21 17.54 6.62 12.89
N ALA A 22 16.88 6.89 14.02
CA ALA A 22 17.14 6.25 15.31
C ALA A 22 16.43 4.88 15.46
N GLY A 23 15.63 4.44 14.47
CA GLY A 23 14.82 3.23 14.54
C GLY A 23 13.58 3.34 15.44
N ASN A 24 13.27 4.54 15.94
CA ASN A 24 12.12 4.81 16.82
C ASN A 24 10.83 4.98 16.00
N PHE A 25 10.50 3.98 15.19
CA PHE A 25 9.37 3.98 14.24
C PHE A 25 8.04 4.40 14.88
N ALA A 26 7.76 3.96 16.11
CA ALA A 26 6.55 4.31 16.85
C ALA A 26 6.43 5.83 17.17
N LYS A 27 7.56 6.56 17.23
CA LYS A 27 7.58 8.03 17.37
C LYS A 27 7.66 8.72 16.01
N ALA A 28 8.42 8.17 15.07
CA ALA A 28 8.58 8.73 13.73
C ALA A 28 7.24 8.81 12.97
N PHE A 29 6.41 7.77 13.05
CA PHE A 29 5.12 7.71 12.35
C PHE A 29 4.18 8.89 12.65
N PRO A 30 3.81 9.20 13.91
CA PRO A 30 2.93 10.33 14.20
C PRO A 30 3.57 11.68 13.84
N LEU A 31 4.90 11.82 13.90
CA LEU A 31 5.60 13.04 13.49
C LEU A 31 5.50 13.26 11.96
N TYR A 32 5.64 12.21 11.15
CA TYR A 32 5.38 12.28 9.71
C TYR A 32 3.90 12.62 9.41
N MET A 33 2.94 12.02 10.12
CA MET A 33 1.52 12.33 9.95
C MET A 33 1.21 13.81 10.23
N ASN A 34 1.74 14.36 11.32
CA ASN A 34 1.61 15.78 11.64
C ASN A 34 2.20 16.67 10.53
N ALA A 35 3.42 16.35 10.06
CA ALA A 35 4.05 17.09 8.96
C ALA A 35 3.19 17.12 7.69
N LEU A 36 2.59 15.99 7.33
CA LEU A 36 1.71 15.86 6.17
C LEU A 36 0.43 16.71 6.32
N GLU A 37 -0.16 16.80 7.52
CA GLU A 37 -1.31 17.67 7.76
C GLU A 37 -0.97 19.16 7.56
N TYR A 38 0.20 19.60 8.04
CA TYR A 38 0.70 20.95 7.80
C TYR A 38 1.00 21.22 6.31
N PHE A 39 1.61 20.27 5.59
CA PHE A 39 1.82 20.39 4.15
C PHE A 39 0.51 20.44 3.36
N LYS A 40 -0.49 19.61 3.72
CA LYS A 40 -1.84 19.64 3.13
C LYS A 40 -2.50 20.99 3.32
N THR A 41 -2.39 21.56 4.52
CA THR A 41 -2.90 22.90 4.85
C THR A 41 -2.19 23.99 4.03
N HIS A 42 -0.87 23.91 3.89
CA HIS A 42 -0.09 24.84 3.07
C HIS A 42 -0.47 24.73 1.57
N LEU A 43 -0.55 23.51 1.02
CA LEU A 43 -0.93 23.25 -0.38
C LEU A 43 -2.35 23.75 -0.74
N LYS A 44 -3.27 23.83 0.24
CA LYS A 44 -4.60 24.43 0.06
C LYS A 44 -4.55 25.92 -0.29
N TYR A 45 -3.60 26.66 0.27
CA TYR A 45 -3.51 28.12 0.12
C TYR A 45 -2.35 28.58 -0.77
N GLU A 46 -1.37 27.72 -1.06
CA GLU A 46 -0.29 28.01 -2.00
C GLU A 46 -0.84 28.18 -3.43
N LYS A 47 -0.43 29.26 -4.10
CA LYS A 47 -0.85 29.68 -5.44
C LYS A 47 0.24 29.51 -6.49
N ASN A 48 1.51 29.52 -6.10
CA ASN A 48 2.63 29.39 -7.02
C ASN A 48 2.78 27.92 -7.47
N PRO A 49 2.54 27.57 -8.74
CA PRO A 49 2.50 26.17 -9.19
C PRO A 49 3.83 25.45 -8.96
N LYS A 50 4.97 26.13 -9.11
CA LYS A 50 6.30 25.53 -8.85
C LYS A 50 6.51 25.18 -7.38
N ILE A 51 5.97 25.99 -6.46
CA ILE A 51 6.03 25.70 -5.02
C ILE A 51 5.06 24.56 -4.68
N LYS A 52 3.85 24.55 -5.25
CA LYS A 52 2.91 23.44 -5.08
C LYS A 52 3.51 22.12 -5.55
N GLU A 53 4.14 22.10 -6.73
CA GLU A 53 4.78 20.92 -7.29
C GLU A 53 5.90 20.40 -6.38
N ALA A 54 6.85 21.26 -5.99
CA ALA A 54 7.95 20.88 -5.10
C ALA A 54 7.47 20.37 -3.73
N ILE A 55 6.41 20.95 -3.17
CA ILE A 55 5.85 20.52 -1.88
C ILE A 55 4.98 19.27 -2.03
N THR A 56 4.32 19.06 -3.17
CA THR A 56 3.58 17.82 -3.47
C THR A 56 4.56 16.64 -3.63
N GLN A 57 5.69 16.84 -4.31
CA GLN A 57 6.75 15.83 -4.39
C GLN A 57 7.22 15.40 -2.99
N LYS A 58 7.54 16.36 -2.12
CA LYS A 58 7.94 16.08 -0.73
C LYS A 58 6.82 15.48 0.12
N PHE A 59 5.57 15.90 -0.07
CA PHE A 59 4.41 15.28 0.57
C PHE A 59 4.31 13.79 0.20
N THR A 60 4.46 13.43 -1.07
CA THR A 60 4.41 12.03 -1.53
C THR A 60 5.60 11.22 -1.00
N GLU A 61 6.81 11.78 -0.97
CA GLU A 61 7.99 11.13 -0.37
C GLU A 61 7.75 10.79 1.12
N TYR A 62 7.29 11.76 1.93
CA TYR A 62 7.06 11.54 3.36
C TYR A 62 5.83 10.67 3.65
N LEU A 63 4.79 10.73 2.81
CA LEU A 63 3.64 9.83 2.91
C LEU A 63 4.06 8.37 2.70
N ARG A 64 4.81 8.10 1.61
CA ARG A 64 5.36 6.76 1.35
C ARG A 64 6.22 6.28 2.51
N ARG A 65 7.10 7.14 3.05
CA ARG A 65 7.95 6.74 4.20
C ARG A 65 7.11 6.39 5.43
N ALA A 66 6.03 7.14 5.69
CA ALA A 66 5.13 6.83 6.78
C ALA A 66 4.31 5.55 6.55
N GLU A 67 3.95 5.22 5.31
CA GLU A 67 3.32 3.94 4.93
C GLU A 67 4.29 2.76 5.15
N GLU A 68 5.57 2.91 4.77
CA GLU A 68 6.63 1.92 5.05
C GLU A 68 6.82 1.70 6.56
N ILE A 69 6.88 2.79 7.34
CA ILE A 69 7.00 2.73 8.81
C ILE A 69 5.76 2.07 9.43
N ARG A 70 4.55 2.39 8.94
CA ARG A 70 3.32 1.75 9.41
C ARG A 70 3.36 0.25 9.14
N ALA A 71 3.79 -0.20 7.97
CA ALA A 71 3.93 -1.63 7.69
C ALA A 71 4.88 -2.32 8.68
N VAL A 72 6.02 -1.70 9.02
CA VAL A 72 6.96 -2.21 10.03
C VAL A 72 6.36 -2.26 11.45
N LEU A 73 5.41 -1.38 11.77
CA LEU A 73 4.70 -1.40 13.05
C LEU A 73 3.54 -2.41 13.07
N ASP A 74 2.80 -2.55 11.97
CA ASP A 74 1.65 -3.45 11.81
C ASP A 74 2.08 -4.93 11.68
N ASP A 75 3.22 -5.23 11.05
CA ASP A 75 3.75 -6.61 10.86
C ASP A 75 4.40 -7.22 12.13
N GLY A 76 4.52 -6.41 13.19
CA GLY A 76 5.21 -6.78 14.43
C GLY A 76 6.67 -6.35 14.42
N GLY A 77 6.95 -5.23 15.09
CA GLY A 77 8.27 -4.58 15.04
C GLY A 77 9.45 -5.47 15.46
N PRO A 78 10.68 -5.14 15.01
CA PRO A 78 11.87 -5.95 15.25
C PRO A 78 12.26 -5.95 16.74
N GLY A 79 11.80 -6.97 17.46
CA GLY A 79 12.33 -7.32 18.77
C GLY A 79 13.76 -7.88 18.65
N PRO A 80 14.69 -7.53 19.56
CA PRO A 80 16.05 -8.07 19.53
C PRO A 80 16.11 -9.52 20.03
N ALA A 81 16.95 -10.33 19.37
CA ALA A 81 17.18 -11.78 19.60
C ALA A 81 16.01 -12.70 19.14
N SER A 82 16.27 -13.87 18.57
CA SER A 82 17.39 -14.78 18.90
C SER A 82 17.98 -15.56 17.71
N ASN A 83 19.25 -15.95 17.88
CA ASN A 83 19.90 -16.96 17.03
C ASN A 83 19.11 -18.28 17.07
N GLY A 84 18.89 -18.89 15.91
CA GLY A 84 18.31 -20.22 15.75
C GLY A 84 19.05 -20.97 14.64
N ASP A 85 20.10 -21.69 15.03
CA ASP A 85 21.04 -22.34 14.12
C ASP A 85 20.41 -23.45 13.26
N ALA A 86 20.93 -23.64 12.04
CA ALA A 86 20.40 -24.61 11.09
C ALA A 86 21.01 -26.00 11.30
N ALA A 87 20.31 -26.89 12.01
CA ALA A 87 20.73 -28.29 12.19
C ALA A 87 19.73 -29.29 11.58
N VAL A 88 20.14 -29.87 10.45
CA VAL A 88 19.50 -30.97 9.72
C VAL A 88 19.35 -32.23 10.57
N ALA A 89 18.17 -32.88 10.51
CA ALA A 89 18.04 -34.32 10.74
C ALA A 89 16.92 -34.91 9.87
N THR A 90 17.19 -36.03 9.19
CA THR A 90 16.31 -36.59 8.14
C THR A 90 15.88 -38.04 8.37
N ARG A 91 14.56 -38.29 8.29
CA ARG A 91 13.88 -39.53 7.82
C ARG A 91 13.97 -40.80 8.75
N PRO A 92 13.26 -41.92 8.47
CA PRO A 92 11.77 -42.07 8.45
C PRO A 92 11.25 -43.43 9.04
N LYS A 93 9.94 -43.77 8.84
CA LYS A 93 9.21 -45.07 9.08
C LYS A 93 8.73 -45.35 10.53
N THR A 94 7.61 -46.03 10.83
CA THR A 94 6.49 -46.64 10.02
C THR A 94 5.16 -46.77 10.81
N LYS A 95 4.04 -46.83 10.07
CA LYS A 95 2.62 -47.19 10.42
C LYS A 95 2.43 -48.60 11.04
N PRO A 96 1.20 -49.09 11.40
CA PRO A 96 -0.17 -48.50 11.35
C PRO A 96 -0.94 -48.57 12.71
N LYS A 97 -2.02 -47.82 12.96
CA LYS A 97 -3.44 -48.04 12.57
C LYS A 97 -4.29 -46.92 13.22
N ASP A 98 -5.60 -46.70 13.01
CA ASP A 98 -6.59 -46.83 11.91
C ASP A 98 -7.88 -46.09 12.40
N GLY A 99 -8.84 -45.73 11.52
CA GLY A 99 -10.14 -45.15 11.95
C GLY A 99 -10.77 -44.12 10.99
N GLU A 100 -11.51 -44.62 10.00
CA GLU A 100 -12.74 -44.06 9.39
C GLU A 100 -12.91 -42.53 9.06
N GLY A 101 -12.88 -42.22 7.76
CA GLY A 101 -13.99 -41.55 7.04
C GLY A 101 -14.25 -40.03 7.21
N GLY A 102 -13.84 -39.23 6.22
CA GLY A 102 -14.36 -37.86 6.02
C GLY A 102 -13.50 -37.04 5.05
N ASP A 103 -14.12 -36.34 4.09
CA ASP A 103 -13.54 -35.57 2.97
C ASP A 103 -12.05 -35.20 3.03
N GLY A 104 -11.30 -35.77 2.08
CA GLY A 104 -9.92 -35.35 1.80
C GLY A 104 -9.88 -34.06 1.00
N GLU A 105 -9.97 -32.91 1.67
CA GLU A 105 -9.47 -31.66 1.09
C GLU A 105 -7.94 -31.79 0.90
N ASP A 106 -7.55 -32.04 -0.35
CA ASP A 106 -6.15 -32.14 -0.76
C ASP A 106 -5.39 -30.90 -0.26
N PRO A 107 -4.29 -31.04 0.51
CA PRO A 107 -3.52 -29.91 1.02
C PRO A 107 -3.00 -29.01 -0.11
N GLU A 108 -2.94 -29.50 -1.35
CA GLU A 108 -2.68 -28.68 -2.53
C GLU A 108 -3.89 -27.77 -2.89
N GLN A 109 -5.13 -28.27 -2.87
CA GLN A 109 -6.33 -27.43 -3.03
C GLN A 109 -6.46 -26.38 -1.91
N ALA A 110 -6.14 -26.73 -0.66
CA ALA A 110 -6.16 -25.76 0.45
C ALA A 110 -5.16 -24.61 0.20
N LYS A 111 -3.94 -24.93 -0.27
CA LYS A 111 -2.93 -23.93 -0.66
C LYS A 111 -3.36 -23.10 -1.87
N LEU A 112 -3.95 -23.72 -2.89
CA LEU A 112 -4.47 -23.02 -4.07
C LEU A 112 -5.59 -22.04 -3.69
N ARG A 113 -6.57 -22.47 -2.87
CA ARG A 113 -7.64 -21.60 -2.36
C ARG A 113 -7.10 -20.48 -1.47
N ALA A 114 -6.06 -20.72 -0.68
CA ALA A 114 -5.41 -19.68 0.12
C ALA A 114 -4.71 -18.63 -0.77
N GLY A 115 -3.95 -19.07 -1.79
CA GLY A 115 -3.29 -18.17 -2.76
C GLY A 115 -4.27 -17.40 -3.66
N LEU A 116 -5.41 -17.99 -4.01
CA LEU A 116 -6.49 -17.28 -4.71
C LEU A 116 -7.14 -16.22 -3.80
N ASN A 117 -7.35 -16.53 -2.53
CA ASN A 117 -7.93 -15.58 -1.56
C ASN A 117 -7.03 -14.37 -1.26
N SER A 118 -5.70 -14.48 -1.37
CA SER A 118 -4.79 -13.35 -1.24
C SER A 118 -4.66 -12.53 -2.53
N ALA A 119 -4.87 -13.13 -3.70
CA ALA A 119 -4.92 -12.43 -4.98
C ALA A 119 -6.23 -11.65 -5.21
N ILE A 120 -7.34 -12.08 -4.58
CA ILE A 120 -8.63 -11.38 -4.65
C ILE A 120 -8.62 -10.19 -3.70
N ILE A 121 -8.34 -9.01 -4.24
CA ILE A 121 -8.46 -7.74 -3.52
C ILE A 121 -9.95 -7.51 -3.17
N ARG A 122 -10.29 -7.58 -1.88
CA ARG A 122 -11.68 -7.49 -1.37
C ARG A 122 -12.20 -6.06 -1.26
N GLU A 123 -11.29 -5.10 -1.09
CA GLU A 123 -11.61 -3.67 -1.06
C GLU A 123 -11.64 -3.11 -2.47
N LYS A 124 -12.53 -2.14 -2.76
CA LYS A 124 -12.68 -1.58 -4.11
C LYS A 124 -11.40 -0.83 -4.53
N PRO A 125 -10.57 -1.35 -5.45
CA PRO A 125 -9.29 -0.73 -5.75
C PRO A 125 -9.49 0.52 -6.60
N ASN A 126 -8.73 1.58 -6.31
CA ASN A 126 -8.81 2.88 -7.00
C ASN A 126 -8.00 2.89 -8.32
N VAL A 127 -8.18 1.85 -9.14
CA VAL A 127 -7.40 1.60 -10.38
C VAL A 127 -7.67 2.69 -11.42
N LYS A 128 -6.62 3.16 -12.09
CA LYS A 128 -6.69 4.05 -13.26
C LYS A 128 -6.47 3.27 -14.55
N TRP A 129 -6.95 3.81 -15.67
CA TRP A 129 -6.80 3.20 -17.00
C TRP A 129 -5.33 2.95 -17.41
N ASN A 130 -4.39 3.72 -16.84
CA ASN A 130 -2.95 3.59 -17.06
C ASN A 130 -2.31 2.46 -16.24
N ASP A 131 -2.96 2.01 -15.17
CA ASP A 131 -2.42 0.98 -14.25
C ASP A 131 -2.72 -0.44 -14.75
N VAL A 132 -3.61 -0.57 -15.74
CA VAL A 132 -3.93 -1.83 -16.43
C VAL A 132 -2.92 -2.04 -17.55
N ALA A 133 -2.04 -3.03 -17.42
CA ALA A 133 -1.12 -3.39 -18.50
C ALA A 133 -1.82 -4.21 -19.59
N GLY A 134 -1.68 -3.79 -20.85
CA GLY A 134 -2.38 -4.41 -21.99
C GLY A 134 -3.87 -4.06 -22.07
N LEU A 135 -4.56 -4.72 -23.02
CA LEU A 135 -5.99 -4.56 -23.33
C LEU A 135 -6.39 -3.23 -24.00
N GLU A 136 -5.48 -2.53 -24.67
CA GLU A 136 -5.72 -1.23 -25.34
C GLU A 136 -6.97 -1.22 -26.24
N SER A 137 -7.20 -2.29 -27.01
CA SER A 137 -8.40 -2.44 -27.84
C SER A 137 -9.70 -2.49 -27.03
N ALA A 138 -9.70 -3.17 -25.88
CA ALA A 138 -10.86 -3.23 -25.00
C ALA A 138 -11.06 -1.91 -24.24
N LYS A 139 -9.98 -1.23 -23.82
CA LYS A 139 -10.05 0.12 -23.22
C LYS A 139 -10.66 1.11 -24.20
N GLN A 140 -10.19 1.13 -25.44
CA GLN A 140 -10.70 1.99 -26.50
C GLN A 140 -12.17 1.68 -26.79
N ALA A 141 -12.53 0.41 -26.97
CA ALA A 141 -13.91 0.01 -27.23
C ALA A 141 -14.88 0.43 -26.10
N LEU A 142 -14.47 0.32 -24.83
CA LEU A 142 -15.27 0.79 -23.68
C LEU A 142 -15.41 2.33 -23.65
N GLN A 143 -14.33 3.06 -23.94
CA GLN A 143 -14.36 4.52 -24.02
C GLN A 143 -15.24 4.99 -25.19
N GLU A 144 -15.12 4.35 -26.35
CA GLU A 144 -15.92 4.61 -27.55
C GLU A 144 -17.40 4.27 -27.32
N ALA A 145 -17.72 3.12 -26.70
CA ALA A 145 -19.09 2.74 -26.38
C ALA A 145 -19.82 3.73 -25.45
N VAL A 146 -19.09 4.52 -24.66
CA VAL A 146 -19.65 5.60 -23.82
C VAL A 146 -19.73 6.94 -24.58
N ILE A 147 -18.76 7.24 -25.44
CA ILE A 147 -18.68 8.53 -26.15
C ILE A 147 -19.52 8.57 -27.43
N LEU A 148 -19.58 7.49 -28.22
CA LEU A 148 -20.32 7.46 -29.48
C LEU A 148 -21.82 7.71 -29.32
N PRO A 149 -22.55 7.14 -28.34
CA PRO A 149 -23.97 7.43 -28.14
C PRO A 149 -24.24 8.91 -27.84
N VAL A 150 -23.30 9.60 -27.18
CA VAL A 150 -23.39 11.05 -26.91
C VAL A 150 -23.04 11.87 -28.16
N LYS A 151 -22.05 11.42 -28.94
CA LYS A 151 -21.52 12.14 -30.10
C LYS A 151 -22.36 11.97 -31.37
N PHE A 152 -23.03 10.84 -31.53
CA PHE A 152 -23.92 10.51 -32.64
C PHE A 152 -25.21 9.81 -32.17
N PRO A 153 -26.09 10.47 -31.39
CA PRO A 153 -27.29 9.84 -30.82
C PRO A 153 -28.18 9.13 -31.85
N GLN A 154 -28.22 9.65 -33.08
CA GLN A 154 -29.00 9.13 -34.21
C GLN A 154 -28.60 7.71 -34.68
N PHE A 155 -27.46 7.17 -34.25
CA PHE A 155 -27.06 5.78 -34.52
C PHE A 155 -27.31 4.84 -33.34
N PHE A 156 -27.81 5.35 -32.21
CA PHE A 156 -28.00 4.63 -30.94
C PHE A 156 -29.41 4.87 -30.36
N THR A 157 -30.41 5.13 -31.21
CA THR A 157 -31.83 5.29 -30.85
C THR A 157 -32.61 4.03 -31.22
#